data_AF-A0A7Y5WJ15-F1
#
_entry.id   AF-A0A7Y5WJ15-F1
#
_cell.length_a   1.000
_cell.length_b   1.000
_cell.length_c   1.000
_cell.angle_alpha   90.00
_cell.angle_beta   90.00
_cell.angle_gamma   90.00
#
_symmetry.space_group_name_H-M   'P 1'
#
loop_
_entity.id
_entity.type
_entity.pdbx_description
1 polymer ?
#
loop_
_entity_poly.entity_id
_entity_poly.type
_entity_poly.pdbx_seq_one_letter_code
_entity_poly.pdbx_strand_id
1 'polypeptide(L)' 'MHESGVGPWAGPWPEGGHWDPELLEHGDRRNVVDAYRYWRHDAIVADLDTKRHDFHVAVENWGHDFNIGSVIRTA' A
#
# COMPACT_ATOMS: atom_id res chain seq x y z
N MET A 1 -18.62 -4.59 8.93
CA MET A 1 -17.26 -4.46 9.50
C MET A 1 -16.32 -5.02 8.46
N HIS A 2 -15.58 -4.18 7.72
CA HIS A 2 -14.67 -4.68 6.68
C HIS A 2 -13.27 -4.69 7.27
N GLU A 3 -12.90 -5.82 7.88
CA GLU A 3 -11.52 -6.11 8.24
C GLU A 3 -10.68 -6.08 6.96
N SER A 4 -10.04 -4.94 6.67
CA SER A 4 -9.30 -4.74 5.44
C SER A 4 -7.89 -5.30 5.63
N GLY A 5 -7.74 -6.61 5.53
CA GLY A 5 -6.46 -7.29 5.67
C GLY A 5 -6.50 -8.69 5.08
N VAL A 6 -5.35 -9.13 4.58
CA VAL A 6 -5.16 -10.50 4.09
C VAL A 6 -4.27 -11.26 5.06
N GLY A 7 -4.53 -12.55 5.23
CA GLY A 7 -3.71 -13.42 6.07
C GLY A 7 -2.33 -13.70 5.48
N PRO A 8 -1.53 -14.56 6.12
CA PRO A 8 -0.26 -15.04 5.60
C PRO A 8 -0.38 -15.60 4.18
N TRP A 9 0.71 -15.53 3.42
CA TRP A 9 0.78 -16.09 2.07
C TRP A 9 0.55 -17.59 2.10
N ALA A 10 -0.34 -18.06 1.24
CA ALA A 10 -0.63 -19.47 1.09
C ALA A 10 0.23 -20.06 -0.03
N GLY A 11 1.02 -21.09 0.30
CA GLY A 11 1.80 -21.84 -0.68
C GLY A 11 3.28 -21.41 -0.76
N PRO A 12 3.98 -21.73 -1.86
CA PRO A 12 5.39 -21.42 -2.00
C PRO A 12 5.60 -19.90 -2.05
N TRP A 13 6.63 -19.44 -1.35
CA TRP A 13 6.94 -18.01 -1.30
C TRP A 13 7.28 -17.50 -2.71
N PRO A 14 6.73 -16.35 -3.10
CA PRO A 14 7.01 -15.79 -4.40
C PRO A 14 8.47 -15.31 -4.46
N GLU A 15 9.08 -15.48 -5.63
CA GLU A 15 10.43 -14.98 -5.88
C GLU A 15 10.36 -13.50 -6.24
N GLY A 16 11.36 -12.74 -5.84
CA GLY A 16 11.53 -11.38 -6.30
C GLY A 16 11.92 -10.40 -5.21
N GLY A 17 12.59 -9.35 -5.67
CA GLY A 17 13.05 -8.28 -4.81
C GLY A 17 11.89 -7.62 -4.09
N HIS A 18 10.74 -7.33 -4.68
CA HIS A 18 9.73 -6.44 -4.09
C HIS A 18 8.92 -7.02 -2.92
N TRP A 19 8.95 -8.33 -2.68
CA TRP A 19 8.20 -8.97 -1.62
C TRP A 19 8.77 -8.71 -0.23
N ASP A 20 7.90 -8.57 0.76
CA ASP A 20 8.26 -8.43 2.17
C ASP A 20 8.04 -9.76 2.91
N PRO A 21 9.11 -10.41 3.40
CA PRO A 21 9.02 -11.68 4.13
C PRO A 21 8.10 -11.63 5.35
N GLU A 22 8.10 -10.53 6.11
CA GLU A 22 7.29 -10.41 7.33
C GLU A 22 5.81 -10.33 6.99
N LEU A 23 5.47 -9.63 5.91
CA LEU A 23 4.08 -9.56 5.43
C LEU A 23 3.63 -10.90 4.86
N LEU A 24 4.50 -11.62 4.14
CA LEU A 24 4.18 -12.97 3.67
C LEU A 24 3.96 -13.94 4.83
N GLU A 25 4.74 -13.84 5.91
CA GLU A 25 4.62 -14.72 7.07
C GLU A 25 3.43 -14.40 7.98
N HIS A 26 3.14 -13.11 8.20
CA HIS A 26 2.14 -12.69 9.20
C HIS A 26 0.84 -12.16 8.59
N GLY A 27 0.82 -11.93 7.29
CA GLY A 27 -0.28 -11.30 6.57
C GLY A 27 -0.11 -9.79 6.46
N ASP A 28 -0.85 -9.21 5.51
CA ASP A 28 -0.82 -7.80 5.22
C ASP A 28 -2.15 -7.14 5.62
N ARG A 29 -2.13 -6.38 6.72
CA ARG A 29 -3.28 -5.62 7.23
C ARG A 29 -3.29 -4.15 6.81
N ARG A 30 -2.37 -3.73 5.95
CA ARG A 30 -2.30 -2.33 5.50
C ARG A 30 -3.50 -1.99 4.62
N ASN A 31 -3.85 -0.72 4.53
CA ASN A 31 -4.84 -0.27 3.54
C ASN A 31 -4.13 0.01 2.21
N VAL A 32 -3.79 -1.07 1.49
CA VAL A 32 -3.21 -1.00 0.15
C VAL A 32 -4.13 -1.70 -0.84
N VAL A 33 -4.06 -1.28 -2.10
CA VAL A 33 -4.72 -1.99 -3.20
C VAL A 33 -4.14 -3.41 -3.31
N ASP A 34 -4.95 -4.33 -3.80
CA ASP A 34 -4.61 -5.75 -3.88
C ASP A 34 -3.27 -6.01 -4.58
N ALA A 35 -2.99 -5.26 -5.65
CA ALA A 35 -1.75 -5.35 -6.43
C ALA A 35 -0.45 -5.11 -5.64
N TYR A 36 -0.53 -4.43 -4.49
CA TYR A 36 0.62 -4.12 -3.64
C TYR A 36 0.61 -4.87 -2.31
N ARG A 37 -0.30 -5.83 -2.13
CA ARG A 37 -0.32 -6.67 -0.94
C ARG A 37 1.00 -7.44 -0.85
N TYR A 38 1.53 -7.54 0.36
CA TYR A 38 2.82 -8.18 0.65
C TYR A 38 4.05 -7.51 0.02
N TRP A 39 3.90 -6.39 -0.69
CA TRP A 39 5.04 -5.65 -1.21
C TRP A 39 5.68 -4.80 -0.13
N ARG A 40 7.00 -4.67 -0.20
CA ARG A 40 7.73 -3.67 0.57
C ARG A 40 7.26 -2.28 0.20
N HIS A 41 7.14 -1.41 1.19
CA HIS A 41 6.74 -0.03 0.97
C HIS A 41 7.62 0.67 -0.08
N ASP A 42 8.93 0.46 -0.03
CA ASP A 42 9.89 1.05 -0.97
C ASP A 42 9.66 0.58 -2.43
N ALA A 43 9.28 -0.69 -2.61
CA ALA A 43 8.96 -1.22 -3.93
C ALA A 43 7.65 -0.64 -4.49
N ILE A 44 6.67 -0.37 -3.63
CA ILE A 44 5.43 0.32 -4.02
C ILE A 44 5.76 1.74 -4.46
N VAL A 45 6.57 2.46 -3.68
CA VAL A 45 7.01 3.82 -4.02
C VAL A 45 7.73 3.81 -5.37
N ALA A 46 8.69 2.91 -5.56
CA ALA A 46 9.43 2.78 -6.81
C ALA A 46 8.54 2.42 -8.02
N ASP A 47 7.53 1.57 -7.85
CA ASP A 47 6.58 1.27 -8.93
C ASP A 47 5.69 2.48 -9.26
N LEU A 48 5.17 3.18 -8.25
CA LEU A 48 4.42 4.42 -8.45
C LEU A 48 5.29 5.51 -9.09
N ASP A 49 6.58 5.53 -8.77
CA ASP A 49 7.61 6.39 -9.36
C ASP A 49 7.78 6.17 -10.88
N THR A 50 7.55 4.95 -11.36
CA THR A 50 7.55 4.66 -12.81
C THR A 50 6.26 5.09 -13.50
N LYS A 51 5.15 5.15 -12.76
CA LYS A 51 3.81 5.44 -13.27
C LYS A 51 3.43 6.92 -13.18
N ARG A 52 4.19 7.71 -12.41
CA ARG A 52 4.09 9.18 -12.40
C ARG A 52 4.51 9.74 -13.77
N HIS A 53 3.55 9.77 -14.69
CA HIS A 53 3.46 10.92 -15.58
C HIS A 53 3.18 12.16 -14.72
N ASP A 54 3.52 13.36 -15.21
CA ASP A 54 3.54 14.68 -14.54
C ASP A 54 2.21 15.15 -13.89
N PHE A 55 1.31 14.26 -13.49
CA PHE A 55 0.24 14.55 -12.55
C PHE A 55 0.82 14.57 -11.15
N HIS A 56 1.34 15.75 -10.83
CA HIS A 56 1.52 16.26 -9.49
C HIS A 56 0.27 15.91 -8.65
N VAL A 57 0.31 14.81 -7.90
CA VAL A 57 -0.60 14.60 -6.78
C VAL A 57 -0.18 15.62 -5.74
N ALA A 58 -0.75 16.82 -5.83
CA ALA A 58 -0.68 17.84 -4.79
C ALA A 58 -1.42 17.29 -3.57
N VAL A 59 -0.78 16.40 -2.80
CA VAL A 59 -1.02 16.38 -1.37
C VAL A 59 -0.17 17.52 -0.83
N GLU A 60 -0.65 18.74 -1.09
CA GLU A 60 -0.20 19.94 -0.41
C GLU A 60 -0.64 19.80 1.04
N ASN A 61 0.17 19.06 1.82
CA ASN A 61 0.13 19.06 3.26
C ASN A 61 0.71 20.40 3.75
N TRP A 62 0.05 21.50 3.40
CA TRP A 62 0.33 22.83 3.94
C TRP A 62 -0.34 22.94 5.31
N GLY A 63 0.36 22.46 6.33
CA GLY A 63 0.55 23.22 7.56
C GLY A 63 -0.66 23.54 8.44
N HIS A 64 -1.82 22.91 8.28
CA HIS A 64 -2.87 23.04 9.28
C HIS A 64 -3.84 21.86 9.21
N ASP A 65 -4.14 21.33 10.39
CA ASP A 65 -5.37 20.65 10.73
C ASP A 65 -5.34 19.12 10.87
N PHE A 66 -5.91 18.73 12.01
CA PHE A 66 -5.77 17.50 12.77
C PHE A 66 -6.58 16.33 12.17
N ASN A 67 -6.70 16.24 10.84
CA ASN A 67 -7.72 15.42 10.19
C ASN A 67 -7.22 14.58 9.00
N ILE A 68 -6.03 13.96 9.10
CA ILE A 68 -5.58 12.93 8.12
C ILE A 68 -6.30 11.57 8.30
N GLY A 69 -7.55 11.62 8.75
CA GLY A 69 -8.35 10.47 9.14
C GLY A 69 -9.78 10.59 8.68
N SER A 70 -10.04 11.07 7.46
CA SER A 70 -11.37 10.90 6.85
C SER A 70 -11.35 11.17 5.35
N VAL A 71 -12.09 10.34 4.62
CA VAL A 71 -12.60 10.55 3.24
C VAL A 71 -11.67 10.15 2.08
N ILE A 72 -11.70 8.86 1.74
CA ILE A 72 -12.11 8.47 0.38
C ILE A 72 -13.30 7.49 0.53
N ARG A 73 -14.50 8.04 0.48
CA ARG A 73 -15.76 7.40 0.08
C ARG A 73 -16.36 8.43 -0.89
N THR A 74 -16.86 8.18 -2.09
CA THR A 74 -17.68 7.08 -2.60
C THR A 74 -17.85 7.35 -4.10
N ALA A 75 -18.10 6.32 -4.90
CA ALA A 75 -19.17 6.33 -5.91
C ALA A 75 -19.84 4.96 -5.86
#